data_AF-A0A0F9W120-F1
#
_entry.id   AF-A0A0F9W120-F1
#
_cell.length_a   1.000
_cell.length_b   1.000
_cell.length_c   1.000
_cell.angle_alpha   90.00
_cell.angle_beta   90.00
_cell.angle_gamma   90.00
#
_symmetry.space_group_name_H-M   'P 1'
#
loop_
_entity.id
_entity.type
_entity.pdbx_description
1 polymer ?
#
loop_
_entity_poly.entity_id
_entity_poly.type
_entity_poly.pdbx_seq_one_letter_code
_entity_poly.pdbx_strand_id
1 'polypeptide(L)'
;MEYQFPPINYLYLVACLMACALAVFSLGQAHTRSGKLWVAVMASFGLWTFGELVANAGTTLAWQVGFQRVVYLGVISATTSWLLFAICFSGYGRWLGKRLVVILLVVPFSSIALVMTLDHHQLLYTGAVLLERDGYLVLDPEYGVGFWLHLLCAHLFTMAGSLLLLNASIKQPQVYRGQSLLIGIAALMPVVPNMMYVAGIDLAGGFDPTSLFFVVSAILVTVATHQYHFLSLTPVARDRVFDQINIAVVVANEKHQISDVNPAFVDMTGEALADLAGLTVADVLLRYFKGVDVSVIESGWQGRLTALDNERHYDVTSMPIRGNNHKVMGYLVLLNDVTQIQKALDEISRLAGPDDSDRDDV
;
A
#
# COMPACT_ATOMS: atom_id res chain seq x y z
N MET A 1 -16.36 34.90 -26.93
CA MET A 1 -16.47 33.50 -26.50
C MET A 1 -17.32 33.50 -25.25
N GLU A 2 -18.45 32.81 -25.28
CA GLU A 2 -19.29 32.65 -24.08
C GLU A 2 -18.71 31.52 -23.23
N TYR A 3 -18.88 31.63 -21.92
CA TYR A 3 -18.50 30.58 -20.98
C TYR A 3 -19.76 30.01 -20.35
N GLN A 4 -19.70 28.74 -20.00
CA GLN A 4 -20.75 28.03 -19.30
C GLN A 4 -20.18 27.43 -18.02
N PHE A 5 -21.05 27.12 -17.06
CA PHE A 5 -20.65 26.44 -15.84
C PHE A 5 -21.68 25.38 -15.46
N PRO A 6 -21.61 24.18 -16.08
CA PRO A 6 -22.51 23.08 -15.78
C PRO A 6 -22.43 22.70 -14.29
N PRO A 7 -23.51 22.24 -13.64
CA PRO A 7 -23.49 21.89 -12.22
C PRO A 7 -22.41 20.86 -11.84
N ILE A 8 -22.04 19.95 -12.75
CA ILE A 8 -20.97 18.98 -12.53
C ILE A 8 -19.58 19.63 -12.36
N ASN A 9 -19.37 20.84 -12.89
CA ASN A 9 -18.10 21.58 -12.71
C ASN A 9 -17.83 21.92 -11.23
N TYR A 10 -18.86 22.08 -10.40
CA TYR A 10 -18.65 22.21 -8.95
C TYR A 10 -18.02 20.94 -8.35
N LEU A 11 -18.41 19.77 -8.84
CA LEU A 11 -17.82 18.50 -8.40
C LEU A 11 -16.38 18.35 -8.91
N TYR A 12 -16.09 18.71 -10.16
CA TYR A 12 -14.70 18.70 -10.66
C TYR A 12 -13.81 19.68 -9.89
N LEU A 13 -14.32 20.86 -9.53
CA LEU A 13 -13.59 21.83 -8.72
C LEU A 13 -13.27 21.27 -7.33
N VAL A 14 -14.27 20.70 -6.63
CA VAL A 14 -14.05 20.07 -5.32
C VAL A 14 -13.07 18.90 -5.43
N ALA A 15 -13.21 18.05 -6.45
CA ALA A 15 -12.32 16.93 -6.70
C ALA A 15 -10.88 17.39 -6.97
N CYS A 16 -10.69 18.46 -7.75
CA CYS A 16 -9.38 19.05 -8.02
C CYS A 16 -8.73 19.60 -6.76
N LEU A 17 -9.47 20.39 -5.96
CA LEU A 17 -8.99 20.92 -4.69
C LEU A 17 -8.63 19.80 -3.71
N MET A 18 -9.45 18.75 -3.65
CA MET A 18 -9.20 17.57 -2.81
C MET A 18 -7.95 16.82 -3.27
N ALA A 19 -7.79 16.58 -4.57
CA ALA A 19 -6.60 15.93 -5.12
C ALA A 19 -5.32 16.75 -4.80
N CYS A 20 -5.39 18.08 -4.92
CA CYS A 20 -4.30 18.97 -4.53
C CYS A 20 -4.01 18.89 -3.02
N ALA A 21 -5.04 18.93 -2.18
CA ALA A 21 -4.89 18.81 -0.73
C ALA A 21 -4.26 17.47 -0.32
N LEU A 22 -4.70 16.37 -0.93
CA LEU A 22 -4.13 15.03 -0.72
C LEU A 22 -2.69 14.94 -1.23
N ALA A 23 -2.36 15.58 -2.36
CA ALA A 23 -1.00 15.66 -2.85
C ALA A 23 -0.08 16.37 -1.85
N VAL A 24 -0.50 17.55 -1.36
CA VAL A 24 0.24 18.33 -0.35
C VAL A 24 0.39 17.56 0.95
N PHE A 25 -0.69 16.96 1.45
CA PHE A 25 -0.66 16.10 2.63
C PHE A 25 0.31 14.92 2.46
N SER A 26 0.38 14.37 1.25
CA SER A 26 1.27 13.25 0.92
C SER A 26 2.73 13.65 0.72
N LEU A 27 3.06 14.95 0.61
CA LEU A 27 4.45 15.40 0.49
C LEU A 27 5.30 15.02 1.70
N GLY A 28 4.73 15.03 2.91
CA GLY A 28 5.41 14.54 4.11
C GLY A 28 5.81 13.07 4.04
N GLN A 29 5.23 12.31 3.10
CA GLN A 29 5.50 10.88 2.90
C GLN A 29 6.44 10.63 1.70
N ALA A 30 6.83 11.68 0.97
CA ALA A 30 7.66 11.61 -0.23
C ALA A 30 9.14 11.30 0.03
N HIS A 31 9.51 10.88 1.24
CA HIS A 31 10.84 10.35 1.56
C HIS A 31 11.06 8.95 0.98
N THR A 32 9.99 8.17 0.82
CA THR A 32 10.04 6.83 0.21
C THR A 32 9.69 6.87 -1.29
N ARG A 33 10.15 5.86 -2.05
CA ARG A 33 9.85 5.78 -3.49
C ARG A 33 8.35 5.63 -3.76
N SER A 34 7.63 4.84 -2.95
CA SER A 34 6.17 4.68 -3.02
C SER A 34 5.46 5.99 -2.69
N GLY A 35 5.90 6.73 -1.66
CA GLY A 35 5.32 8.03 -1.32
C GLY A 35 5.45 9.06 -2.44
N LYS A 36 6.60 9.13 -3.12
CA LYS A 36 6.77 10.00 -4.31
C LYS A 36 5.81 9.65 -5.43
N LEU A 37 5.62 8.36 -5.68
CA LEU A 37 4.69 7.89 -6.70
C LEU A 37 3.24 8.16 -6.31
N TRP A 38 2.89 8.06 -5.03
CA TRP A 38 1.57 8.43 -4.52
C TRP A 38 1.25 9.91 -4.73
N VAL A 39 2.22 10.80 -4.45
CA VAL A 39 2.08 12.23 -4.79
C VAL A 39 1.87 12.42 -6.29
N ALA A 40 2.58 11.68 -7.14
CA ALA A 40 2.38 11.74 -8.59
C ALA A 40 0.98 11.29 -9.03
N VAL A 41 0.41 10.26 -8.39
CA VAL A 41 -0.99 9.84 -8.61
C VAL A 41 -1.93 10.99 -8.29
N MET A 42 -1.79 11.61 -7.11
CA MET A 42 -2.67 12.70 -6.67
C MET A 42 -2.55 13.92 -7.58
N ALA A 43 -1.32 14.30 -7.96
CA ALA A 43 -1.08 15.40 -8.88
C ALA A 43 -1.69 15.14 -10.27
N SER A 44 -1.62 13.90 -10.75
CA SER A 44 -2.22 13.51 -12.03
C SER A 44 -3.75 13.60 -12.00
N PHE A 45 -4.39 13.21 -10.88
CA PHE A 45 -5.84 13.40 -10.71
C PHE A 45 -6.23 14.88 -10.62
N GLY A 46 -5.41 15.71 -9.95
CA GLY A 46 -5.59 17.16 -9.96
C GLY A 46 -5.53 17.72 -11.38
N LEU A 47 -4.54 17.31 -12.18
CA LEU A 47 -4.43 17.72 -13.58
C LEU A 47 -5.62 17.27 -14.42
N TRP A 48 -6.10 16.05 -14.23
CA TRP A 48 -7.26 15.51 -14.96
C TRP A 48 -8.54 16.29 -14.62
N THR A 49 -8.87 16.39 -13.33
CA THR A 49 -10.07 17.11 -12.87
C THR A 49 -10.02 18.60 -13.20
N PHE A 50 -8.84 19.22 -13.18
CA PHE A 50 -8.64 20.58 -13.69
C PHE A 50 -8.88 20.66 -15.21
N GLY A 51 -8.37 19.70 -15.98
CA GLY A 51 -8.62 19.61 -17.41
C GLY A 51 -10.12 19.55 -17.74
N GLU A 52 -10.87 18.69 -17.03
CA GLU A 52 -12.33 18.57 -17.16
C GLU A 52 -13.04 19.88 -16.83
N LEU A 53 -12.68 20.49 -15.69
CA LEU A 53 -13.25 21.75 -15.23
C LEU A 53 -13.11 22.86 -16.30
N VAL A 54 -11.92 22.99 -16.88
CA VAL A 54 -11.63 24.03 -17.88
C VAL A 54 -12.23 23.67 -19.25
N ALA A 55 -12.16 22.41 -19.67
CA ALA A 55 -12.74 21.95 -20.93
C ALA A 55 -14.24 22.25 -20.98
N ASN A 56 -14.96 21.87 -19.92
CA ASN A 56 -16.42 22.00 -19.85
C ASN A 56 -16.90 23.45 -19.67
N ALA A 57 -16.00 24.39 -19.37
CA ALA A 57 -16.33 25.80 -19.24
C ALA A 57 -16.50 26.54 -20.58
N GLY A 58 -15.92 26.03 -21.68
CA GLY A 58 -16.00 26.71 -22.98
C GLY A 58 -17.17 26.22 -23.82
N THR A 59 -17.78 27.11 -24.58
CA THR A 59 -18.94 26.82 -25.44
C THR A 59 -18.58 26.54 -26.90
N THR A 60 -17.29 26.40 -27.23
CA THR A 60 -16.83 26.18 -28.62
C THR A 60 -16.15 24.83 -28.76
N LEU A 61 -16.35 24.18 -29.91
CA LEU A 61 -15.76 22.86 -30.20
C LEU A 61 -14.23 22.90 -30.09
N ALA A 62 -13.61 23.94 -30.68
CA ALA A 62 -12.17 24.13 -30.64
C ALA A 62 -11.62 24.22 -29.20
N TRP A 63 -12.36 24.83 -28.28
CA TRP A 63 -11.98 24.88 -26.87
C TRP A 63 -12.08 23.52 -26.20
N GLN A 64 -13.24 22.87 -26.27
CA GLN A 64 -13.45 21.60 -25.57
C GLN A 64 -12.49 20.52 -26.10
N VAL A 65 -12.32 20.41 -27.42
CA VAL A 65 -11.34 19.51 -28.07
C VAL A 65 -9.89 19.93 -27.76
N GLY A 66 -9.62 21.23 -27.69
CA GLY A 66 -8.31 21.76 -27.30
C GLY A 66 -7.88 21.26 -25.92
N PHE A 67 -8.77 21.42 -24.93
CA PHE A 67 -8.52 21.04 -23.54
C PHE A 67 -8.57 19.54 -23.26
N GLN A 68 -9.09 18.72 -24.18
CA GLN A 68 -8.93 17.26 -24.10
C GLN A 68 -7.44 16.86 -23.97
N ARG A 69 -6.51 17.64 -24.55
CA ARG A 69 -5.06 17.40 -24.35
C ARG A 69 -4.65 17.41 -22.88
N VAL A 70 -5.21 18.33 -22.09
CA VAL A 70 -4.94 18.42 -20.64
C VAL A 70 -5.63 17.29 -19.89
N VAL A 71 -6.87 16.98 -20.24
CA VAL A 71 -7.64 15.85 -19.69
C VAL A 71 -6.86 14.54 -19.85
N TYR A 72 -6.49 14.19 -21.09
CA TYR A 72 -5.74 12.97 -21.39
C TYR A 72 -4.34 12.96 -20.77
N LEU A 73 -3.65 14.10 -20.66
CA LEU A 73 -2.38 14.17 -19.92
C LEU A 73 -2.58 13.76 -18.46
N GLY A 74 -3.66 14.21 -17.83
CA GLY A 74 -4.07 13.77 -16.50
C GLY A 74 -4.37 12.27 -16.43
N VAL A 75 -5.22 11.76 -17.33
CA VAL A 75 -5.60 10.33 -17.42
C VAL A 75 -4.37 9.42 -17.57
N ILE A 76 -3.51 9.73 -18.54
CA ILE A 76 -2.32 8.92 -18.87
C ILE A 76 -1.34 8.94 -17.70
N SER A 77 -1.12 10.12 -17.11
CA SER A 77 -0.21 10.26 -15.96
C SER A 77 -0.76 9.53 -14.73
N ALA A 78 -2.08 9.59 -14.50
CA ALA A 78 -2.74 8.96 -13.36
C ALA A 78 -2.67 7.43 -13.43
N THR A 79 -3.05 6.84 -14.56
CA THR A 79 -3.02 5.38 -14.75
C THR A 79 -1.60 4.83 -14.71
N THR A 80 -0.63 5.54 -15.28
CA THR A 80 0.79 5.15 -15.25
C THR A 80 1.38 5.25 -13.85
N SER A 81 1.19 6.38 -13.17
CA SER A 81 1.71 6.57 -11.81
C SER A 81 1.05 5.61 -10.82
N TRP A 82 -0.24 5.27 -11.01
CA TRP A 82 -0.96 4.28 -10.20
C TRP A 82 -0.33 2.90 -10.29
N LEU A 83 -0.07 2.42 -11.51
CA LEU A 83 0.60 1.13 -11.70
C LEU A 83 1.99 1.12 -11.06
N LEU A 84 2.79 2.17 -11.28
CA LEU A 84 4.13 2.28 -10.70
C LEU A 84 4.08 2.32 -9.17
N PHE A 85 3.13 3.07 -8.60
CA PHE A 85 2.86 3.13 -7.17
C PHE A 85 2.54 1.74 -6.64
N ALA A 86 1.58 1.03 -7.24
CA ALA A 86 1.16 -0.29 -6.83
C ALA A 86 2.32 -1.29 -6.86
N ILE A 87 3.14 -1.31 -7.91
CA ILE A 87 4.30 -2.22 -7.98
C ILE A 87 5.31 -1.92 -6.87
N CYS A 88 5.58 -0.64 -6.59
CA CYS A 88 6.50 -0.25 -5.52
C CYS A 88 5.92 -0.54 -4.13
N PHE A 89 4.64 -0.26 -3.93
CA PHE A 89 3.93 -0.46 -2.67
C PHE A 89 3.82 -1.94 -2.31
N SER A 90 3.50 -2.80 -3.28
CA SER A 90 3.42 -4.25 -3.12
C SER A 90 4.78 -4.95 -3.01
N GLY A 91 5.89 -4.21 -2.92
CA GLY A 91 7.22 -4.75 -2.70
C GLY A 91 7.98 -5.25 -3.93
N TYR A 92 7.34 -5.24 -5.10
CA TYR A 92 7.93 -5.67 -6.38
C TYR A 92 8.78 -4.58 -7.06
N GLY A 93 9.08 -3.46 -6.39
CA GLY A 93 9.86 -2.36 -6.95
C GLY A 93 11.28 -2.74 -7.44
N ARG A 94 11.81 -3.89 -7.01
CA ARG A 94 13.10 -4.46 -7.49
C ARG A 94 12.99 -5.05 -8.90
N TRP A 95 11.79 -5.48 -9.29
CA TRP A 95 11.50 -6.04 -10.62
C TRP A 95 11.36 -4.91 -11.66
N LEU A 96 11.21 -3.66 -11.20
CA LEU A 96 11.35 -2.44 -12.01
C LEU A 96 12.83 -2.19 -12.38
N GLY A 97 13.40 -3.10 -13.18
CA GLY A 97 14.64 -2.83 -13.88
C GLY A 97 14.46 -1.67 -14.86
N LYS A 98 15.55 -0.97 -15.19
CA LYS A 98 15.54 0.17 -16.15
C LYS A 98 14.85 -0.20 -17.47
N ARG A 99 15.02 -1.44 -17.95
CA ARG A 99 14.38 -1.95 -19.18
C ARG A 99 12.86 -2.03 -19.07
N LEU A 100 12.34 -2.58 -17.97
CA LEU A 100 10.89 -2.69 -17.77
C LEU A 100 10.23 -1.31 -17.61
N VAL A 101 10.90 -0.39 -16.92
CA VAL A 101 10.43 1.01 -16.82
C VAL A 101 10.35 1.67 -18.19
N VAL A 102 11.39 1.52 -19.02
CA VAL A 102 11.36 2.06 -20.39
C VAL A 102 10.20 1.46 -21.18
N ILE A 103 10.02 0.13 -21.14
CA ILE A 103 8.91 -0.55 -21.84
C ILE A 103 7.55 -0.03 -21.35
N LEU A 104 7.36 0.08 -20.03
CA LEU A 104 6.13 0.60 -19.43
C LEU A 104 5.87 2.07 -19.80
N LEU A 105 6.91 2.86 -20.05
CA LEU A 105 6.79 4.26 -20.44
C LEU A 105 6.55 4.46 -21.95
N VAL A 106 6.88 3.48 -22.81
CA VAL A 106 6.56 3.58 -24.25
C VAL A 106 5.07 3.80 -24.48
N VAL A 107 4.22 3.05 -23.78
CA VAL A 107 2.75 3.12 -23.91
C VAL A 107 2.17 4.49 -23.55
N PRO A 108 2.48 5.11 -22.38
CA PRO A 108 1.99 6.44 -22.07
C PRO A 108 2.61 7.50 -22.98
N PHE A 109 3.89 7.43 -23.35
CA PHE A 109 4.47 8.40 -24.28
C PHE A 109 3.85 8.32 -25.68
N SER A 110 3.56 7.13 -26.19
CA SER A 110 2.85 6.98 -27.47
C SER A 110 1.42 7.50 -27.38
N SER A 111 0.74 7.28 -26.25
CA SER A 111 -0.61 7.83 -26.01
C SER A 111 -0.60 9.36 -25.93
N ILE A 112 0.39 9.95 -25.26
CA ILE A 112 0.56 11.40 -25.20
C ILE A 112 0.84 11.95 -26.61
N ALA A 113 1.73 11.33 -27.37
CA ALA A 113 2.00 11.75 -28.75
C ALA A 113 0.72 11.74 -29.60
N LEU A 114 -0.06 10.66 -29.53
CA LEU A 114 -1.34 10.51 -30.21
C LEU A 114 -2.33 11.63 -29.85
N VAL A 115 -2.41 12.01 -28.58
CA VAL A 115 -3.29 13.08 -28.10
C VAL A 115 -2.77 14.47 -28.53
N MET A 116 -1.46 14.70 -28.49
CA MET A 116 -0.89 15.99 -28.90
C MET A 116 -1.04 16.22 -30.41
N THR A 117 -1.04 15.15 -31.21
CA THR A 117 -1.26 15.19 -32.67
C THR A 117 -2.72 14.99 -33.07
N LEU A 118 -3.68 15.20 -32.15
CA LEU A 118 -5.10 14.97 -32.37
C LEU A 118 -5.63 15.58 -33.68
N ASP A 119 -5.20 16.79 -34.03
CA ASP A 119 -5.67 17.51 -35.23
C ASP A 119 -5.12 16.94 -36.55
N HIS A 120 -4.12 16.04 -36.49
CA HIS A 120 -3.42 15.52 -37.68
C HIS A 120 -3.91 14.13 -38.10
N HIS A 121 -4.82 13.50 -37.35
CA HIS A 121 -5.30 12.15 -37.64
C HIS A 121 -6.70 11.89 -37.07
N GLN A 122 -7.37 10.85 -37.56
CA GLN A 122 -8.68 10.39 -37.04
C GLN A 122 -8.56 9.19 -36.09
N LEU A 123 -7.37 8.94 -35.53
CA LEU A 123 -7.12 7.77 -34.69
C LEU A 123 -7.81 7.87 -33.33
N LEU A 124 -7.80 9.06 -32.70
CA LEU A 124 -8.44 9.27 -31.39
C LEU A 124 -9.93 9.58 -31.57
N TYR A 125 -10.24 10.60 -32.38
CA TYR A 125 -11.60 11.00 -32.74
C TYR A 125 -11.81 10.91 -34.24
N THR A 126 -12.86 10.21 -34.69
CA THR A 126 -13.29 10.20 -36.10
C THR A 126 -14.15 11.41 -36.42
N GLY A 127 -14.86 11.92 -35.41
CA GLY A 127 -15.68 13.12 -35.44
C GLY A 127 -15.86 13.66 -34.02
N ALA A 128 -16.20 14.94 -33.89
CA ALA A 128 -16.56 15.54 -32.61
C ALA A 128 -17.55 16.67 -32.85
N VAL A 129 -18.67 16.64 -32.13
CA VAL A 129 -19.70 17.68 -32.19
C VAL A 129 -20.02 18.18 -30.79
N LEU A 130 -20.60 19.37 -30.70
CA LEU A 130 -21.21 19.85 -29.46
C LEU A 130 -22.70 19.58 -29.51
N LEU A 131 -23.21 18.88 -28.50
CA LEU A 131 -24.63 18.67 -28.30
C LEU A 131 -25.11 19.50 -27.12
N GLU A 132 -26.28 20.10 -27.25
CA GLU A 132 -26.93 20.76 -26.12
C GLU A 132 -27.63 19.71 -25.26
N ARG A 133 -27.25 19.62 -23.97
CA ARG A 133 -27.87 18.76 -22.95
C ARG A 133 -28.12 19.60 -21.71
N ASP A 134 -29.37 19.62 -21.24
CA ASP A 134 -29.79 20.38 -20.05
C ASP A 134 -29.37 21.86 -20.05
N GLY A 135 -29.35 22.49 -21.23
CA GLY A 135 -28.95 23.89 -21.42
C GLY A 135 -27.44 24.14 -21.43
N TYR A 136 -26.62 23.10 -21.53
CA TYR A 136 -25.16 23.17 -21.62
C TYR A 136 -24.66 22.48 -22.89
N LEU A 137 -23.58 23.00 -23.48
CA LEU A 137 -22.93 22.40 -24.64
C LEU A 137 -21.91 21.36 -24.18
N VAL A 138 -22.10 20.11 -24.58
CA VAL A 138 -21.31 18.96 -24.18
C VAL A 138 -20.60 18.37 -25.39
N LEU A 139 -19.31 18.06 -25.25
CA LEU A 139 -18.54 17.36 -26.27
C LEU A 139 -19.07 15.94 -26.44
N ASP A 140 -19.48 15.60 -27.66
CA ASP A 140 -19.86 14.25 -28.05
C ASP A 140 -18.89 13.74 -29.13
N PRO A 141 -17.78 13.09 -28.72
CA PRO A 141 -16.77 12.59 -29.64
C PRO A 141 -17.14 11.20 -30.17
N GLU A 142 -16.95 11.01 -31.47
CA GLU A 142 -16.92 9.67 -32.08
C GLU A 142 -15.52 9.08 -31.94
N TYR A 143 -15.41 7.94 -31.27
CA TYR A 143 -14.11 7.35 -30.93
C TYR A 143 -13.51 6.51 -32.06
N GLY A 144 -12.26 6.83 -32.42
CA GLY A 144 -11.45 6.05 -33.36
C GLY A 144 -10.71 4.88 -32.71
N VAL A 145 -10.00 4.08 -33.53
CA VAL A 145 -9.28 2.87 -33.08
C VAL A 145 -8.20 3.18 -32.03
N GLY A 146 -7.53 4.32 -32.14
CA GLY A 146 -6.51 4.76 -31.19
C GLY A 146 -7.07 5.05 -29.80
N PHE A 147 -8.30 5.56 -29.71
CA PHE A 147 -9.00 5.70 -28.42
C PHE A 147 -9.22 4.35 -27.76
N TRP A 148 -9.76 3.37 -28.49
CA TRP A 148 -10.02 2.03 -27.94
C TRP A 148 -8.74 1.32 -27.48
N LEU A 149 -7.64 1.49 -28.22
CA LEU A 149 -6.33 0.97 -27.82
C LEU A 149 -5.83 1.65 -26.53
N HIS A 150 -5.93 2.98 -26.45
CA HIS A 150 -5.58 3.73 -25.25
C HIS A 150 -6.43 3.29 -24.04
N LEU A 151 -7.75 3.17 -24.24
CA LEU A 151 -8.70 2.73 -23.22
C LEU A 151 -8.32 1.34 -22.69
N LEU A 152 -8.03 0.38 -23.58
CA LEU A 152 -7.57 -0.95 -23.21
C LEU A 152 -6.29 -0.91 -22.37
N CYS A 153 -5.28 -0.15 -22.81
CA CYS A 153 -4.03 0.00 -22.06
C CYS A 153 -4.25 0.63 -20.68
N ALA A 154 -5.05 1.70 -20.59
CA ALA A 154 -5.39 2.36 -19.33
C ALA A 154 -6.09 1.41 -18.35
N HIS A 155 -7.01 0.58 -18.84
CA HIS A 155 -7.69 -0.44 -18.05
C HIS A 155 -6.75 -1.54 -17.58
N LEU A 156 -5.85 -2.02 -18.44
CA LEU A 156 -4.84 -3.01 -18.06
C LEU A 156 -3.91 -2.47 -16.97
N PHE A 157 -3.47 -1.21 -17.06
CA PHE A 157 -2.60 -0.59 -16.06
C PHE A 157 -3.33 -0.41 -14.72
N THR A 158 -4.57 0.08 -14.78
CA THR A 158 -5.40 0.28 -13.59
C THR A 158 -5.68 -1.06 -12.91
N MET A 159 -6.13 -2.07 -13.66
CA MET A 159 -6.46 -3.40 -13.15
C MET A 159 -5.21 -4.11 -12.61
N ALA A 160 -4.08 -4.08 -13.32
CA ALA A 160 -2.83 -4.67 -12.84
C ALA A 160 -2.36 -4.03 -11.54
N GLY A 161 -2.39 -2.70 -11.43
CA GLY A 161 -2.06 -1.99 -10.19
C GLY A 161 -3.01 -2.36 -9.04
N SER A 162 -4.30 -2.40 -9.32
CA SER A 162 -5.33 -2.79 -8.35
C SER A 162 -5.17 -4.22 -7.85
N LEU A 163 -4.93 -5.18 -8.75
CA LEU A 163 -4.69 -6.58 -8.39
C LEU A 163 -3.41 -6.75 -7.56
N LEU A 164 -2.35 -5.99 -7.86
CA LEU A 164 -1.12 -6.00 -7.07
C LEU A 164 -1.35 -5.48 -5.65
N LEU A 165 -2.12 -4.40 -5.50
CA LEU A 165 -2.47 -3.88 -4.18
C LEU A 165 -3.35 -4.87 -3.42
N LEU A 166 -4.40 -5.40 -4.06
CA LEU A 166 -5.28 -6.41 -3.47
C LEU A 166 -4.50 -7.64 -3.00
N ASN A 167 -3.60 -8.18 -3.82
CA ASN A 167 -2.76 -9.32 -3.46
C ASN A 167 -1.83 -9.00 -2.28
N ALA A 168 -1.23 -7.80 -2.25
CA ALA A 168 -0.42 -7.36 -1.12
C ALA A 168 -1.25 -7.22 0.17
N SER A 169 -2.51 -6.79 0.06
CA SER A 169 -3.42 -6.65 1.20
C SER A 169 -3.90 -8.00 1.74
N ILE A 170 -4.23 -8.97 0.87
CA ILE A 170 -4.71 -10.31 1.28
C ILE A 170 -3.65 -11.08 2.07
N LYS A 171 -2.37 -10.86 1.77
CA LYS A 171 -1.24 -11.49 2.46
C LYS A 171 -0.99 -10.94 3.88
N GLN A 172 -1.70 -9.89 4.30
CA GLN A 172 -1.54 -9.33 5.64
C GLN A 172 -2.33 -10.12 6.71
N PRO A 173 -1.91 -10.09 7.99
CA PRO A 173 -2.60 -10.77 9.09
C PRO A 173 -4.10 -10.45 9.15
N GLN A 174 -4.92 -11.38 9.66
CA GLN A 174 -6.40 -11.31 9.63
C GLN A 174 -7.00 -9.99 10.17
N VAL A 175 -6.31 -9.32 11.08
CA VAL A 175 -6.67 -8.00 11.64
C VAL A 175 -6.84 -6.93 10.55
N TYR A 176 -6.24 -7.11 9.37
CA TYR A 176 -6.23 -6.15 8.26
C TYR A 176 -7.16 -6.54 7.09
N ARG A 177 -7.99 -7.59 7.21
CA ARG A 177 -8.88 -8.06 6.11
C ARG A 177 -9.92 -7.04 5.64
N GLY A 178 -10.49 -6.25 6.56
CA GLY A 178 -11.44 -5.18 6.20
C GLY A 178 -10.84 -4.12 5.28
N GLN A 179 -9.51 -3.94 5.33
CA GLN A 179 -8.79 -2.95 4.49
C GLN A 179 -8.52 -3.47 3.08
N SER A 180 -8.32 -4.78 2.94
CA SER A 180 -8.22 -5.42 1.62
C SER A 180 -9.50 -5.20 0.80
N LEU A 181 -10.66 -5.26 1.47
CA LEU A 181 -11.95 -4.98 0.86
C LEU A 181 -12.08 -3.50 0.46
N LEU A 182 -11.67 -2.57 1.31
CA LEU A 182 -11.66 -1.12 1.01
C LEU A 182 -10.80 -0.79 -0.22
N ILE A 183 -9.60 -1.36 -0.31
CA ILE A 183 -8.69 -1.18 -1.46
C ILE A 183 -9.29 -1.81 -2.73
N GLY A 184 -9.90 -3.00 -2.61
CA GLY A 184 -10.61 -3.64 -3.72
C GLY A 184 -11.81 -2.84 -4.23
N ILE A 185 -12.61 -2.27 -3.32
CA ILE A 185 -13.74 -1.39 -3.67
C ILE A 185 -13.21 -0.12 -4.35
N ALA A 186 -12.20 0.53 -3.77
CA ALA A 186 -11.58 1.72 -4.34
C ALA A 186 -10.99 1.45 -5.74
N ALA A 187 -10.47 0.25 -5.99
CA ALA A 187 -9.95 -0.13 -7.30
C ALA A 187 -11.02 -0.25 -8.39
N LEU A 188 -12.21 -0.75 -8.05
CA LEU A 188 -13.30 -0.97 -9.00
C LEU A 188 -14.16 0.28 -9.22
N MET A 189 -14.15 1.19 -8.25
CA MET A 189 -15.01 2.37 -8.21
C MET A 189 -14.88 3.30 -9.44
N PRO A 190 -13.71 3.50 -10.07
CA PRO A 190 -13.61 4.33 -11.29
C PRO A 190 -13.91 3.55 -12.59
N VAL A 191 -13.73 2.23 -12.59
CA VAL A 191 -13.87 1.40 -13.80
C VAL A 191 -15.34 1.29 -14.21
N VAL A 192 -16.24 1.08 -13.24
CA VAL A 192 -17.67 0.90 -13.52
C VAL A 192 -18.30 2.16 -14.15
N PRO A 193 -18.15 3.38 -13.58
CA PRO A 193 -18.67 4.60 -14.18
C PRO A 193 -18.07 4.90 -15.55
N ASN A 194 -16.77 4.63 -15.75
CA ASN A 194 -16.14 4.82 -17.05
C ASN A 194 -16.73 3.91 -18.13
N MET A 195 -16.90 2.61 -17.83
CA MET A 195 -17.52 1.68 -18.77
C MET A 195 -18.97 2.06 -19.07
N MET A 196 -19.72 2.54 -18.08
CA MET A 196 -21.08 3.04 -18.29
C MET A 196 -21.09 4.27 -19.21
N TYR A 197 -20.20 5.24 -18.97
CA TYR A 197 -20.04 6.43 -19.80
C TYR A 197 -19.69 6.08 -21.25
N VAL A 198 -18.68 5.22 -21.45
CA VAL A 198 -18.24 4.78 -22.79
C VAL A 198 -19.33 3.96 -23.50
N ALA A 199 -20.17 3.24 -22.75
CA ALA A 199 -21.34 2.53 -23.30
C ALA A 199 -22.53 3.48 -23.64
N GLY A 200 -22.39 4.78 -23.41
CA GLY A 200 -23.43 5.78 -23.67
C GLY A 200 -24.53 5.84 -22.61
N ILE A 201 -24.32 5.23 -21.44
CA ILE A 201 -25.25 5.32 -20.31
C ILE A 201 -25.04 6.65 -19.60
N ASP A 202 -26.05 7.53 -19.67
CA ASP A 202 -25.96 8.86 -19.09
C ASP A 202 -26.15 8.83 -17.56
N LEU A 203 -25.05 9.08 -16.84
CA LEU A 203 -25.04 9.20 -15.38
C LEU A 203 -24.93 10.67 -14.92
N ALA A 204 -24.61 11.59 -15.82
CA ALA A 204 -24.09 12.89 -15.43
C ALA A 204 -24.38 14.01 -16.47
N GLY A 205 -25.44 13.88 -17.27
CA GLY A 205 -25.83 14.87 -18.27
C GLY A 205 -24.91 14.89 -19.50
N GLY A 206 -24.33 13.73 -19.86
CA GLY A 206 -23.37 13.58 -20.96
C GLY A 206 -21.91 13.90 -20.62
N PHE A 207 -21.62 14.34 -19.39
CA PHE A 207 -20.24 14.55 -18.92
C PHE A 207 -19.63 13.26 -18.36
N ASP A 208 -18.30 13.13 -18.36
CA ASP A 208 -17.59 11.96 -17.86
C ASP A 208 -17.35 12.05 -16.33
N PRO A 209 -18.05 11.26 -15.48
CA PRO A 209 -17.86 11.32 -14.03
C PRO A 209 -16.62 10.57 -13.54
N THR A 210 -15.87 9.88 -14.42
CA THR A 210 -14.78 8.95 -14.05
C THR A 210 -13.74 9.59 -13.13
N SER A 211 -13.33 10.82 -13.42
CA SER A 211 -12.31 11.54 -12.62
C SER A 211 -12.78 11.81 -11.18
N LEU A 212 -14.09 11.97 -10.94
CA LEU A 212 -14.67 12.15 -9.60
C LEU A 212 -14.53 10.87 -8.77
N PHE A 213 -14.86 9.72 -9.37
CA PHE A 213 -14.76 8.42 -8.71
C PHE A 213 -13.31 8.02 -8.43
N PHE A 214 -12.37 8.45 -9.27
CA PHE A 214 -10.93 8.31 -8.99
C PHE A 214 -10.50 9.08 -7.74
N VAL A 215 -10.98 10.31 -7.53
CA VAL A 215 -10.64 11.07 -6.31
C VAL A 215 -11.24 10.41 -5.06
N VAL A 216 -12.46 9.89 -5.13
CA VAL A 216 -13.04 9.12 -4.01
C VAL A 216 -12.20 7.87 -3.71
N SER A 217 -11.78 7.16 -4.75
CA SER A 217 -10.90 6.00 -4.64
C SER A 217 -9.55 6.37 -4.01
N ALA A 218 -8.98 7.50 -4.40
CA ALA A 218 -7.76 8.04 -3.82
C ALA A 218 -7.90 8.38 -2.33
N ILE A 219 -9.03 8.93 -1.90
CA ILE A 219 -9.32 9.18 -0.48
C ILE A 219 -9.35 7.84 0.27
N LEU A 220 -10.11 6.86 -0.23
CA LEU A 220 -10.21 5.55 0.39
C LEU A 220 -8.83 4.87 0.54
N VAL A 221 -8.00 4.94 -0.50
CA VAL A 221 -6.64 4.39 -0.46
C VAL A 221 -5.73 5.20 0.47
N THR A 222 -5.85 6.53 0.51
CA THR A 222 -5.08 7.36 1.45
C THR A 222 -5.45 7.04 2.89
N VAL A 223 -6.74 6.92 3.20
CA VAL A 223 -7.20 6.53 4.55
C VAL A 223 -6.73 5.11 4.88
N ALA A 224 -6.88 4.18 3.93
CA ALA A 224 -6.42 2.80 4.07
C ALA A 224 -4.90 2.65 4.19
N THR A 225 -4.10 3.67 3.86
CA THR A 225 -2.64 3.64 3.98
C THR A 225 -2.12 4.46 5.17
N HIS A 226 -2.74 5.60 5.48
CA HIS A 226 -2.29 6.52 6.54
C HIS A 226 -2.74 6.09 7.95
N GLN A 227 -3.92 5.47 8.09
CA GLN A 227 -4.41 5.00 9.40
C GLN A 227 -3.58 3.82 9.96
N TYR A 228 -2.55 3.37 9.25
CA TYR A 228 -1.79 2.13 9.51
C TYR A 228 -0.28 2.30 9.72
N HIS A 229 0.25 3.53 9.89
CA HIS A 229 1.71 3.75 10.07
C HIS A 229 2.57 3.05 8.98
N PHE A 230 2.04 2.95 7.75
CA PHE A 230 2.50 2.01 6.74
C PHE A 230 3.71 2.49 5.91
N LEU A 231 4.08 3.77 6.01
CA LEU A 231 5.13 4.37 5.18
C LEU A 231 6.44 4.66 5.93
N SER A 232 6.53 4.33 7.21
CA SER A 232 7.80 4.43 7.97
C SER A 232 8.69 3.19 7.85
N LEU A 233 8.18 2.04 7.41
CA LEU A 233 8.99 0.92 6.89
C LEU A 233 8.17 0.14 5.86
N THR A 234 8.70 0.01 4.64
CA THR A 234 8.10 -0.84 3.59
C THR A 234 7.92 -2.27 4.12
N PRO A 235 6.80 -2.97 3.85
CA PRO A 235 6.59 -4.35 4.28
C PRO A 235 7.79 -5.26 4.00
N VAL A 236 8.44 -5.07 2.85
CA VAL A 236 9.65 -5.79 2.44
C VAL A 236 10.87 -5.53 3.32
N ALA A 237 11.01 -4.33 3.89
CA ALA A 237 12.08 -4.03 4.84
C ALA A 237 11.79 -4.67 6.20
N ARG A 238 10.52 -4.70 6.61
CA ARG A 238 10.08 -5.43 7.81
C ARG A 238 10.30 -6.93 7.65
N ASP A 239 9.84 -7.54 6.56
CA ASP A 239 9.99 -8.97 6.29
C ASP A 239 11.48 -9.35 6.22
N ARG A 240 12.32 -8.53 5.57
CA ARG A 240 13.76 -8.81 5.53
C ARG A 240 14.46 -8.69 6.86
N VAL A 241 14.11 -7.70 7.68
CA VAL A 241 14.70 -7.56 9.02
C VAL A 241 14.20 -8.70 9.90
N PHE A 242 12.93 -9.04 9.82
CA PHE A 242 12.31 -10.17 10.53
C PHE A 242 12.97 -11.51 10.14
N ASP A 243 13.25 -11.72 8.85
CA ASP A 243 13.88 -12.93 8.32
C ASP A 243 15.39 -13.01 8.59
N GLN A 244 16.08 -11.88 8.76
CA GLN A 244 17.54 -11.83 8.93
C GLN A 244 18.01 -11.66 10.37
N ILE A 245 17.11 -11.34 11.31
CA ILE A 245 17.46 -11.28 12.72
C ILE A 245 17.59 -12.70 13.27
N ASN A 246 18.75 -13.02 13.84
CA ASN A 246 19.05 -14.30 14.50
C ASN A 246 18.39 -14.47 15.88
N ILE A 247 17.54 -13.53 16.29
CA ILE A 247 16.72 -13.63 17.49
C ILE A 247 15.42 -14.30 17.07
N ALA A 248 15.01 -15.34 17.79
CA ALA A 248 13.76 -16.03 17.51
C ALA A 248 12.57 -15.15 17.91
N VAL A 249 11.64 -14.92 16.99
CA VAL A 249 10.51 -14.00 17.18
C VAL A 249 9.20 -14.72 16.92
N VAL A 250 8.26 -14.53 17.85
CA VAL A 250 6.87 -14.99 17.75
C VAL A 250 5.94 -13.81 17.89
N VAL A 251 4.94 -13.74 17.00
CA VAL A 251 3.84 -12.77 17.09
C VAL A 251 2.57 -13.51 17.48
N ALA A 252 1.87 -12.99 18.48
CA ALA A 252 0.61 -13.54 18.95
C ALA A 252 -0.53 -12.51 18.87
N ASN A 253 -1.75 -12.99 18.68
CA ASN A 253 -2.96 -12.17 18.66
C ASN A 253 -3.44 -11.78 20.07
N GLU A 254 -4.55 -11.02 20.17
CA GLU A 254 -5.18 -10.62 21.45
C GLU A 254 -5.52 -11.81 22.37
N LYS A 255 -5.62 -13.04 21.83
CA LYS A 255 -5.92 -14.28 22.56
C LYS A 255 -4.68 -15.14 22.82
N HIS A 256 -3.48 -14.58 22.70
CA HIS A 256 -2.19 -15.27 22.84
C HIS A 256 -1.95 -16.41 21.84
N GLN A 257 -2.70 -16.47 20.73
CA GLN A 257 -2.49 -17.47 19.69
C GLN A 257 -1.45 -16.98 18.68
N ILE A 258 -0.57 -17.88 18.26
CA ILE A 258 0.49 -17.60 17.29
C ILE A 258 -0.13 -17.19 15.96
N SER A 259 0.23 -15.99 15.50
CA SER A 259 -0.17 -15.44 14.21
C SER A 259 0.98 -15.39 13.22
N ASP A 260 2.23 -15.33 13.68
CA ASP A 260 3.42 -15.28 12.84
C ASP A 260 4.69 -15.70 13.60
N VAL A 261 5.70 -16.21 12.89
CA VAL A 261 7.01 -16.59 13.44
C VAL A 261 8.12 -16.30 12.43
N ASN A 262 9.32 -15.96 12.91
CA ASN A 262 10.47 -15.77 12.01
C ASN A 262 11.25 -17.09 11.77
N PRO A 263 12.12 -17.14 10.74
CA PRO A 263 12.95 -18.31 10.46
C PRO A 263 13.80 -18.75 11.65
N ALA A 264 14.34 -17.82 12.45
CA ALA A 264 15.12 -18.17 13.64
C ALA A 264 14.30 -18.95 14.68
N PHE A 265 13.00 -18.66 14.81
CA PHE A 265 12.10 -19.45 15.67
C PHE A 265 11.82 -20.84 15.09
N VAL A 266 11.67 -20.95 13.77
CA VAL A 266 11.52 -22.24 13.08
C VAL A 266 12.79 -23.08 13.23
N ASP A 267 13.98 -22.48 13.06
CA ASP A 267 15.26 -23.15 13.25
C ASP A 267 15.48 -23.61 14.71
N MET A 268 14.96 -22.84 15.67
CA MET A 268 15.04 -23.17 17.10
C MET A 268 14.14 -24.34 17.49
N THR A 269 12.91 -24.38 16.97
CA THR A 269 11.87 -25.36 17.36
C THR A 269 11.75 -26.56 16.42
N GLY A 270 12.14 -26.40 15.17
CA GLY A 270 11.92 -27.36 14.08
C GLY A 270 10.49 -27.40 13.54
N GLU A 271 9.57 -26.55 14.04
CA GLU A 271 8.16 -26.51 13.61
C GLU A 271 7.91 -25.34 12.65
N ALA A 272 7.24 -25.60 11.53
CA ALA A 272 6.85 -24.55 10.59
C ALA A 272 5.61 -23.78 11.10
N LEU A 273 5.42 -22.55 10.63
CA LEU A 273 4.25 -21.73 10.99
C LEU A 273 2.92 -22.46 10.75
N ALA A 274 2.84 -23.33 9.74
CA ALA A 274 1.65 -24.10 9.42
C ALA A 274 1.23 -25.05 10.57
N ASP A 275 2.20 -25.56 11.32
CA ASP A 275 1.97 -26.50 12.44
C ASP A 275 1.69 -25.74 13.76
N LEU A 276 2.15 -24.49 13.84
CA LEU A 276 2.03 -23.62 15.01
C LEU A 276 0.78 -22.73 14.99
N ALA A 277 0.17 -22.52 13.82
CA ALA A 277 -0.94 -21.60 13.63
C ALA A 277 -2.15 -21.96 14.51
N GLY A 278 -2.57 -21.02 15.37
CA GLY A 278 -3.73 -21.19 16.24
C GLY A 278 -3.45 -21.80 17.62
N LEU A 279 -2.24 -22.33 17.85
CA LEU A 279 -1.77 -22.72 19.19
C LEU A 279 -1.43 -21.49 20.02
N THR A 280 -1.49 -21.61 21.36
CA THR A 280 -1.05 -20.53 22.23
C THR A 280 0.47 -20.51 22.36
N VAL A 281 1.05 -19.32 22.52
CA VAL A 281 2.51 -19.18 22.73
C VAL A 281 2.96 -19.99 23.95
N ALA A 282 2.15 -20.01 25.00
CA ALA A 282 2.43 -20.76 26.22
C ALA A 282 2.55 -22.27 25.95
N ASP A 283 1.60 -22.85 25.22
CA ASP A 283 1.62 -24.29 24.89
C ASP A 283 2.87 -24.66 24.10
N VAL A 284 3.28 -23.81 23.16
CA VAL A 284 4.48 -24.06 22.35
C VAL A 284 5.74 -23.91 23.21
N LEU A 285 5.86 -22.88 24.04
CA LEU A 285 7.03 -22.71 24.90
C LEU A 285 7.19 -23.84 25.93
N LEU A 286 6.09 -24.34 26.50
CA LEU A 286 6.11 -25.47 27.44
C LEU A 286 6.61 -26.77 26.81
N ARG A 287 6.54 -26.92 25.48
CA ARG A 287 7.08 -28.10 24.78
C ARG A 287 8.60 -28.09 24.67
N TYR A 288 9.25 -26.93 24.78
CA TYR A 288 10.68 -26.76 24.49
C TYR A 288 11.49 -26.24 25.69
N PHE A 289 10.84 -25.63 26.68
CA PHE A 289 11.50 -24.94 27.80
C PHE A 289 10.99 -25.38 29.17
N LYS A 290 11.90 -25.40 30.15
CA LYS A 290 11.58 -25.56 31.58
C LYS A 290 11.51 -24.20 32.26
N GLY A 291 10.70 -24.10 33.32
CA GLY A 291 10.58 -22.87 34.12
C GLY A 291 9.73 -21.77 33.48
N VAL A 292 8.88 -22.12 32.51
CA VAL A 292 7.95 -21.19 31.88
C VAL A 292 6.81 -20.89 32.86
N ASP A 293 6.77 -19.69 33.44
CA ASP A 293 5.60 -19.22 34.16
C ASP A 293 4.63 -18.55 33.18
N VAL A 294 3.62 -19.32 32.77
CA VAL A 294 2.62 -18.95 31.77
C VAL A 294 1.86 -17.69 32.17
N SER A 295 1.62 -17.50 33.47
CA SER A 295 0.87 -16.36 33.99
C SER A 295 1.56 -15.02 33.74
N VAL A 296 2.89 -15.04 33.59
CA VAL A 296 3.67 -13.82 33.43
C VAL A 296 3.73 -13.39 31.97
N ILE A 297 3.74 -14.35 31.02
CA ILE A 297 3.77 -14.10 29.56
C ILE A 297 2.61 -13.20 29.12
N GLU A 298 1.45 -13.32 29.78
CA GLU A 298 0.25 -12.54 29.49
C GLU A 298 0.35 -11.05 29.90
N SER A 299 1.31 -10.70 30.76
CA SER A 299 1.40 -9.35 31.39
C SER A 299 2.57 -8.48 30.92
N GLY A 300 3.37 -8.93 29.96
CA GLY A 300 4.58 -8.21 29.49
C GLY A 300 5.85 -8.65 30.19
N TRP A 301 6.09 -9.96 30.15
CA TRP A 301 7.19 -10.63 30.85
C TRP A 301 8.59 -10.31 30.29
N GLN A 302 9.57 -10.20 31.19
CA GLN A 302 10.99 -10.39 30.89
C GLN A 302 11.54 -11.46 31.84
N GLY A 303 12.21 -12.47 31.30
CA GLY A 303 12.84 -13.50 32.12
C GLY A 303 13.63 -14.50 31.30
N ARG A 304 14.26 -15.45 31.97
CA ARG A 304 15.17 -16.41 31.35
C ARG A 304 14.53 -17.80 31.30
N LEU A 305 14.50 -18.39 30.11
CA LEU A 305 14.13 -19.78 29.91
C LEU A 305 15.37 -20.64 29.69
N THR A 306 15.30 -21.88 30.17
CA THR A 306 16.30 -22.90 29.87
C THR A 306 15.66 -23.97 29.02
N ALA A 307 16.31 -24.33 27.91
CA ALA A 307 15.83 -25.38 27.03
C ALA A 307 15.77 -26.73 27.77
N LEU A 308 14.89 -27.64 27.31
CA LEU A 308 14.73 -28.96 27.93
C LEU A 308 16.02 -29.78 27.95
N ASP A 309 16.92 -29.56 26.99
CA ASP A 309 18.25 -30.17 26.89
C ASP A 309 19.25 -29.67 27.94
N ASN A 310 18.90 -28.63 28.71
CA ASN A 310 19.73 -27.99 29.73
C ASN A 310 21.03 -27.36 29.20
N GLU A 311 21.24 -27.32 27.89
CA GLU A 311 22.47 -26.79 27.29
C GLU A 311 22.31 -25.37 26.76
N ARG A 312 21.06 -24.94 26.51
CA ARG A 312 20.77 -23.62 25.94
C ARG A 312 19.95 -22.75 26.88
N HIS A 313 20.35 -21.48 26.98
CA HIS A 313 19.68 -20.46 27.78
C HIS A 313 19.16 -19.35 26.86
N TYR A 314 17.91 -18.97 27.07
CA TYR A 314 17.25 -17.94 26.29
C TYR A 314 16.72 -16.84 27.19
N ASP A 315 17.06 -15.59 26.88
CA ASP A 315 16.37 -14.45 27.47
C ASP A 315 15.11 -14.19 26.65
N VAL A 316 13.97 -14.20 27.33
CA VAL A 316 12.66 -14.03 26.73
C VAL A 316 12.07 -12.71 27.15
N THR A 317 11.57 -11.98 26.17
CA THR A 317 10.91 -10.69 26.36
C THR A 317 9.58 -10.68 25.61
N SER A 318 8.49 -10.51 26.34
CA SER A 318 7.13 -10.32 25.82
C SER A 318 6.76 -8.85 25.92
N MET A 319 6.39 -8.25 24.79
CA MET A 319 5.97 -6.85 24.72
C MET A 319 4.58 -6.74 24.08
N PRO A 320 3.64 -5.98 24.68
CA PRO A 320 2.33 -5.77 24.07
C PRO A 320 2.44 -4.87 22.84
N ILE A 321 1.83 -5.29 21.74
CA ILE A 321 1.67 -4.48 20.53
C ILE A 321 0.41 -3.63 20.73
N ARG A 322 0.59 -2.33 20.95
CA ARG A 322 -0.53 -1.39 21.17
C ARG A 322 -0.89 -0.65 19.88
N GLY A 323 -2.18 -0.55 19.58
CA GLY A 323 -2.70 0.31 18.52
C GLY A 323 -2.82 1.78 18.95
N ASN A 324 -3.22 2.65 18.02
CA ASN A 324 -3.33 4.11 18.26
C ASN A 324 -4.22 4.51 19.45
N ASN A 325 -5.18 3.67 19.84
CA ASN A 325 -6.08 3.93 20.99
C ASN A 325 -5.57 3.29 22.32
N HIS A 326 -4.28 2.96 22.43
CA HIS A 326 -3.69 2.24 23.57
C HIS A 326 -4.27 0.83 23.81
N LYS A 327 -5.18 0.35 22.94
CA LYS A 327 -5.69 -1.02 22.98
C LYS A 327 -4.59 -2.00 22.56
N VAL A 328 -4.41 -3.07 23.34
CA VAL A 328 -3.50 -4.17 23.00
C VAL A 328 -4.10 -4.96 21.84
N MET A 329 -3.36 -5.04 20.74
CA MET A 329 -3.73 -5.76 19.51
C MET A 329 -3.09 -7.16 19.42
N GLY A 330 -2.10 -7.43 20.27
CA GLY A 330 -1.34 -8.67 20.29
C GLY A 330 -0.06 -8.53 21.11
N TYR A 331 0.82 -9.52 21.01
CA TYR A 331 2.07 -9.59 21.75
C TYR A 331 3.23 -9.99 20.84
N LEU A 332 4.38 -9.38 21.06
CA LEU A 332 5.65 -9.75 20.43
C LEU A 332 6.50 -10.46 21.46
N VAL A 333 6.86 -11.71 21.19
CA VAL A 333 7.73 -12.51 22.06
C VAL A 333 9.06 -12.73 21.37
N LEU A 334 10.13 -12.23 21.99
CA LEU A 334 11.51 -12.36 21.53
C LEU A 334 12.21 -13.40 22.40
N LEU A 335 12.89 -14.35 21.77
CA LEU A 335 13.76 -15.32 22.44
C LEU A 335 15.19 -15.14 21.90
N ASN A 336 16.07 -14.64 22.76
CA ASN A 336 17.46 -14.40 22.43
C ASN A 336 18.33 -15.48 23.06
N ASP A 337 19.10 -16.22 22.25
CA ASP A 337 20.04 -17.21 22.75
C ASP A 337 21.21 -16.50 23.47
N VAL A 338 21.29 -16.68 24.78
CA VAL A 338 22.33 -16.13 25.65
C VAL A 338 23.25 -17.22 26.20
N THR A 339 23.25 -18.40 25.59
CA THR A 339 24.00 -19.57 26.06
C THR A 339 25.51 -19.29 26.18
N GLN A 340 26.10 -18.63 25.19
CA GLN A 340 27.53 -18.27 25.20
C GLN A 340 27.86 -17.28 26.33
N ILE A 341 26.96 -16.30 26.55
CA ILE A 341 27.12 -15.31 27.62
C ILE A 341 27.02 -16.01 28.98
N GLN A 342 26.05 -16.93 29.15
CA GLN A 342 25.89 -17.67 30.39
C GLN A 342 27.09 -18.56 30.68
N LYS A 343 27.59 -19.32 29.69
CA LYS A 343 28.80 -20.14 29.85
C LYS A 343 30.02 -19.31 30.23
N ALA A 344 30.17 -18.11 29.66
CA ALA A 344 31.24 -17.19 30.03
C ALA A 344 31.08 -16.67 31.47
N LEU A 345 29.86 -16.32 31.89
CA LEU A 345 29.57 -15.88 33.26
C LEU A 345 29.77 -16.99 34.30
N ASP A 346 29.40 -18.22 33.97
CA ASP A 346 29.61 -19.39 34.83
C ASP A 346 31.11 -19.70 34.97
N GLU A 347 31.88 -19.60 33.88
CA GLU A 347 33.34 -19.77 33.92
C GLU A 347 34.04 -18.66 34.69
N ILE A 348 33.60 -17.40 34.54
CA ILE A 348 34.09 -16.28 35.35
C ILE A 348 33.77 -16.52 36.83
N SER A 349 32.54 -16.95 37.14
CA SER A 349 32.13 -17.23 38.53
C SER A 349 32.90 -18.40 39.13
N ARG A 350 33.26 -19.40 38.31
CA ARG A 350 34.10 -20.53 38.73
C ARG A 350 35.55 -20.11 38.98
N LEU A 351 36.10 -19.21 38.17
CA LEU A 351 37.45 -18.66 38.34
C LEU A 351 37.52 -17.65 39.49
N ALA A 352 36.39 -17.05 39.87
CA ALA A 352 36.30 -16.03 40.90
C ALA A 352 35.97 -16.56 42.32
N GLY A 353 36.02 -17.88 42.58
CA GLY A 353 35.81 -18.41 43.94
C GLY A 353 36.62 -19.65 44.29
N PRO A 354 37.12 -19.82 45.55
CA PRO A 354 37.30 -18.85 46.63
C PRO A 354 38.81 -18.55 46.86
N ASP A 355 39.28 -17.36 46.52
CA ASP A 355 40.47 -16.79 47.13
C ASP A 355 39.99 -15.85 48.25
N ASP A 356 40.59 -16.00 49.44
CA ASP A 356 40.48 -15.14 50.63
C ASP A 356 39.56 -15.59 51.79
N SER A 357 39.68 -16.86 52.21
CA SER A 357 39.34 -17.25 53.60
C SER A 357 40.45 -17.97 54.37
N ASP A 358 41.70 -18.00 53.87
CA ASP A 358 42.86 -18.57 54.56
C ASP A 358 44.04 -17.59 54.52
N ARG A 359 43.91 -16.51 55.28
CA ARG A 359 45.05 -15.85 55.93
C ARG A 359 44.75 -15.73 57.41
N ASP A 360 44.77 -16.90 58.05
CA ASP A 360 44.95 -17.04 59.49
C ASP A 360 46.29 -16.42 59.92
N ASP A 361 46.22 -15.75 61.07
CA ASP A 361 47.19 -15.79 62.17
C ASP A 361 48.68 -15.93 61.80
N VAL A 362 49.44 -14.83 61.87
CA VAL A 362 50.63 -14.61 62.74
C VAL A 362 50.86 -13.11 62.90
#